data_AF-A0A9X2SR18-F1
#
_entry.id   AF-A0A9X2SR18-F1
#
_cell.length_a   1.000
_cell.length_b   1.000
_cell.length_c   1.000
_cell.angle_alpha   90.00
_cell.angle_beta   90.00
_cell.angle_gamma   90.00
#
_symmetry.space_group_name_H-M   'P 1'
#
loop_
_entity.id
_entity.type
_entity.pdbx_description
1 polymer ?
#
loop_
_entity_poly.entity_id
_entity_poly.type
_entity_poly.pdbx_seq_one_letter_code
_entity_poly.pdbx_strand_id
1 'polypeptide(L)'
;MKLGLAIRELHRSETALAKDLVKVADRHVVEHEVHHVAHDLARWSRAHIRDLADAARAYDVRLSGDAPTSSGTVAALRTTMSELSGRRPEPGLVLLADLRRLHRKTTRDPAVVDAALRRAWNACAGVPCSKCGVPAWQCCRAA
;
A
#
# COMPACT_ATOMS: atom_id res chain seq x y z
N MET A 1 17.52 -9.98 8.33
CA MET A 1 17.96 -9.11 7.22
C MET A 1 17.03 -7.89 7.09
N LYS A 2 17.53 -6.75 6.60
CA LYS A 2 16.73 -5.51 6.42
C LYS A 2 15.61 -5.65 5.36
N LEU A 3 15.78 -6.55 4.38
CA LEU A 3 14.77 -6.87 3.36
C LEU A 3 13.45 -7.38 3.95
N GLY A 4 13.49 -8.29 4.92
CA GLY A 4 12.27 -8.78 5.57
C GLY A 4 11.50 -7.73 6.38
N LEU A 5 12.15 -6.63 6.79
CA LEU A 5 11.48 -5.47 7.38
C LEU A 5 10.82 -4.61 6.30
N ALA A 6 11.52 -4.38 5.19
CA ALA A 6 11.00 -3.61 4.06
C ALA A 6 9.76 -4.29 3.44
N ILE A 7 9.78 -5.61 3.25
CA ILE A 7 8.64 -6.36 2.70
C ILE A 7 7.43 -6.28 3.64
N ARG A 8 7.64 -6.35 4.97
CA ARG A 8 6.57 -6.15 5.97
C ARG A 8 5.94 -4.76 5.90
N GLU A 9 6.77 -3.74 5.76
CA GLU A 9 6.28 -2.37 5.69
C GLU A 9 5.54 -2.09 4.38
N LEU A 10 6.02 -2.66 3.27
CA LEU A 10 5.35 -2.56 1.98
C LEU A 10 4.01 -3.29 1.99
N HIS A 11 3.95 -4.52 2.52
CA HIS A 11 2.72 -5.28 2.69
C HIS A 11 1.68 -4.53 3.55
N ARG A 12 2.12 -3.93 4.66
CA ARG A 12 1.26 -3.08 5.51
C ARG A 12 0.73 -1.87 4.74
N SER A 13 1.59 -1.21 3.97
CA SER A 13 1.23 -0.02 3.19
C SER A 13 0.21 -0.35 2.09
N GLU A 14 0.44 -1.43 1.34
CA GLU A 14 -0.50 -1.95 0.34
C GLU A 14 -1.85 -2.33 0.96
N THR A 15 -1.83 -3.03 2.10
CA THR A 15 -3.06 -3.39 2.82
C THR A 15 -3.86 -2.15 3.24
N ALA A 16 -3.18 -1.08 3.67
CA ALA A 16 -3.83 0.17 4.03
C ALA A 16 -4.39 0.89 2.78
N LEU A 17 -3.63 0.92 1.68
CA LEU A 17 -4.02 1.54 0.42
C LEU A 17 -5.26 0.85 -0.18
N ALA A 18 -5.27 -0.47 -0.27
CA ALA A 18 -6.42 -1.24 -0.75
C ALA A 18 -7.71 -0.90 0.03
N LYS A 19 -7.61 -0.77 1.35
CA LYS A 19 -8.75 -0.39 2.21
C LYS A 19 -9.23 1.04 1.94
N ASP A 20 -8.31 1.98 1.74
CA ASP A 20 -8.69 3.36 1.44
C ASP A 20 -9.32 3.50 0.05
N LEU A 21 -8.81 2.77 -0.94
CA LEU A 21 -9.36 2.75 -2.31
C LEU A 21 -10.80 2.23 -2.33
N VAL A 22 -11.10 1.15 -1.60
CA VAL A 22 -12.48 0.65 -1.45
C VAL A 22 -13.39 1.71 -0.82
N LYS A 23 -12.93 2.38 0.24
CA LYS A 23 -13.72 3.46 0.87
C LYS A 23 -14.01 4.61 -0.06
N VAL A 24 -13.06 4.98 -0.93
CA VAL A 24 -13.25 6.01 -1.95
C VAL A 24 -14.24 5.54 -3.00
N ALA A 25 -14.12 4.28 -3.48
CA ALA A 25 -15.06 3.70 -4.43
C ALA A 25 -16.49 3.69 -3.90
N ASP A 26 -16.69 3.24 -2.66
CA ASP A 26 -18.02 3.15 -2.03
C ASP A 26 -18.64 4.52 -1.74
N ARG A 27 -17.82 5.55 -1.49
CA ARG A 27 -18.30 6.92 -1.24
C ARG A 27 -18.67 7.65 -2.52
N HIS A 28 -18.01 7.34 -3.64
CA HIS A 28 -18.12 8.05 -4.91
C HIS A 28 -18.84 7.23 -6.00
N VAL A 29 -19.88 6.50 -5.62
CA VAL A 29 -20.66 5.65 -6.55
C VAL A 29 -21.31 6.47 -7.68
N VAL A 30 -21.66 7.72 -7.40
CA VAL A 30 -22.28 8.63 -8.38
C VAL A 30 -21.24 9.09 -9.42
N GLU A 31 -19.99 9.27 -9.00
CA GLU A 31 -18.85 9.53 -9.89
C GLU A 31 -18.28 8.22 -10.46
N HIS A 32 -18.96 7.67 -11.47
CA HIS A 32 -18.73 6.34 -12.03
C HIS A 32 -17.26 6.06 -12.40
N GLU A 33 -16.53 7.02 -12.99
CA GLU A 33 -15.11 6.84 -13.31
C GLU A 33 -14.25 6.64 -12.05
N VAL A 34 -14.47 7.46 -11.02
CA VAL A 34 -13.76 7.36 -9.74
C VAL A 34 -14.09 6.04 -9.05
N HIS A 35 -15.36 5.66 -9.05
CA HIS A 35 -15.82 4.39 -8.50
C HIS A 35 -15.09 3.19 -9.13
N HIS A 36 -15.11 3.10 -10.46
CA HIS A 36 -14.50 1.97 -11.18
C HIS A 36 -12.98 1.96 -11.05
N VAL A 37 -12.31 3.10 -11.26
CA VAL A 37 -10.85 3.19 -11.15
C VAL A 37 -10.39 2.85 -9.73
N ALA A 38 -11.05 3.36 -8.69
CA ALA A 38 -10.68 3.04 -7.31
C ALA A 38 -10.86 1.55 -7.00
N HIS A 39 -11.90 0.90 -7.53
CA HIS A 39 -12.10 -0.53 -7.36
C HIS A 39 -11.04 -1.37 -8.13
N ASP A 40 -10.64 -0.94 -9.33
CA ASP A 40 -9.59 -1.60 -10.10
C ASP A 40 -8.22 -1.47 -9.43
N LEU A 41 -7.87 -0.27 -8.95
CA LEU A 41 -6.66 -0.06 -8.16
C LEU A 41 -6.67 -0.89 -6.87
N ALA A 42 -7.81 -1.01 -6.19
CA ALA A 42 -7.93 -1.86 -5.01
C ALA A 42 -7.70 -3.33 -5.37
N ARG A 43 -8.20 -3.79 -6.52
CA ARG A 43 -7.97 -5.15 -7.02
C ARG A 43 -6.47 -5.39 -7.28
N TRP A 44 -5.77 -4.44 -7.91
CA TRP A 44 -4.33 -4.56 -8.15
C TRP A 44 -3.51 -4.53 -6.86
N SER A 45 -3.82 -3.65 -5.92
CA SER A 45 -3.15 -3.62 -4.61
C SER A 45 -3.32 -4.94 -3.84
N ARG A 46 -4.50 -5.58 -3.92
CA ARG A 46 -4.72 -6.92 -3.37
C ARG A 46 -3.89 -8.00 -4.07
N ALA A 47 -3.66 -7.89 -5.38
CA ALA A 47 -2.75 -8.79 -6.08
C ALA A 47 -1.31 -8.61 -5.57
N HIS A 48 -0.85 -7.36 -5.44
CA HIS A 48 0.48 -7.07 -4.89
C HIS A 48 0.67 -7.62 -3.47
N ILE A 49 -0.36 -7.58 -2.63
CA ILE A 49 -0.31 -8.17 -1.27
C ILE A 49 -0.01 -9.67 -1.32
N ARG A 50 -0.61 -10.40 -2.27
CA ARG A 50 -0.35 -11.83 -2.48
C ARG A 50 1.07 -12.06 -2.98
N ASP A 51 1.49 -11.30 -3.98
CA ASP A 51 2.84 -11.40 -4.55
C ASP A 51 3.92 -11.10 -3.49
N LEU A 52 3.69 -10.12 -2.63
CA LEU A 52 4.57 -9.79 -1.50
C LEU A 52 4.60 -10.88 -0.44
N ALA A 53 3.45 -11.50 -0.12
CA ALA A 53 3.39 -12.61 0.82
C ALA A 53 4.14 -13.84 0.28
N ASP A 54 4.07 -14.08 -1.03
CA ASP A 54 4.79 -15.14 -1.70
C ASP A 54 6.31 -14.89 -1.72
N ALA A 55 6.73 -13.68 -2.09
CA ALA A 55 8.14 -13.26 -2.06
C ALA A 55 8.73 -13.27 -0.63
N ALA A 56 7.93 -12.93 0.38
CA ALA A 56 8.35 -12.91 1.78
C ALA A 56 8.81 -14.29 2.30
N ARG A 57 8.28 -15.39 1.73
CA ARG A 57 8.67 -16.76 2.10
C ARG A 57 10.16 -17.02 1.88
N ALA A 58 10.74 -16.43 0.82
CA ALA A 58 12.18 -16.55 0.53
C ALA A 58 13.07 -15.84 1.57
N TYR A 59 12.50 -14.96 2.38
CA TYR A 59 13.20 -14.19 3.41
C TYR A 59 12.82 -14.61 4.84
N ASP A 60 12.19 -15.79 4.99
CA ASP A 60 11.69 -16.33 6.26
C ASP A 60 10.70 -15.38 6.98
N VAL A 61 9.92 -14.62 6.20
CA VAL A 61 8.88 -13.72 6.70
C VAL A 61 7.51 -14.28 6.29
N ARG A 62 6.64 -14.52 7.27
CA ARG A 62 5.26 -14.94 7.02
C ARG A 62 4.32 -13.74 7.02
N LEU A 63 3.63 -13.52 5.90
CA LEU A 63 2.64 -12.45 5.72
C LEU A 63 1.31 -13.06 5.26
N SER A 64 0.20 -12.39 5.59
CA SER A 64 -1.12 -12.80 5.11
C SER A 64 -1.28 -12.48 3.64
N GLY A 65 -1.65 -13.46 2.81
CA GLY A 65 -2.03 -13.24 1.42
C GLY A 65 -3.45 -12.68 1.26
N ASP A 66 -4.29 -12.86 2.29
CA ASP A 66 -5.66 -12.35 2.27
C ASP A 66 -5.69 -10.89 2.70
N ALA A 67 -6.04 -10.03 1.75
CA ALA A 67 -6.46 -8.67 1.99
C ALA A 67 -7.99 -8.64 2.11
N PRO A 68 -8.57 -7.91 3.09
CA PRO A 68 -10.00 -7.94 3.31
C PRO A 68 -10.78 -7.55 2.05
N THR A 69 -11.60 -8.50 1.59
CA THR A 69 -12.64 -8.34 0.58
C THR A 69 -13.88 -7.80 1.29
N SER A 70 -14.25 -6.56 1.01
CA SER A 70 -15.53 -6.01 1.45
C SER A 70 -16.65 -6.65 0.63
N SER A 71 -17.10 -7.84 1.01
CA SER A 71 -18.25 -8.53 0.41
C SER A 71 -19.62 -8.04 0.94
N GLY A 72 -19.68 -6.84 1.53
CA GLY A 72 -20.89 -6.31 2.16
C GLY A 72 -21.57 -5.13 1.44
N THR A 73 -21.22 -4.86 0.17
CA THR A 73 -21.47 -3.54 -0.44
C THR A 73 -22.84 -3.36 -1.09
N VAL A 74 -23.67 -4.38 -1.29
CA VAL A 74 -24.99 -4.16 -1.93
C VAL A 74 -26.04 -3.62 -0.94
N ALA A 75 -25.98 -4.00 0.34
CA ALA A 75 -26.95 -3.55 1.34
C ALA A 75 -26.67 -2.13 1.84
N ALA A 76 -25.40 -1.73 2.00
CA ALA A 76 -25.03 -0.38 2.41
C ALA A 76 -25.26 0.67 1.31
N LEU A 77 -25.22 0.26 0.04
CA LEU A 77 -25.42 1.09 -1.15
C LEU A 77 -26.79 1.77 -1.19
N ARG A 78 -27.84 1.06 -0.73
CA ARG A 78 -29.21 1.57 -0.74
C ARG A 78 -29.42 2.63 0.34
N THR A 79 -28.79 2.46 1.50
CA THR A 79 -28.94 3.37 2.65
C THR A 79 -28.23 4.70 2.39
N THR A 80 -27.03 4.68 1.81
CA THR A 80 -26.27 5.91 1.53
C THR A 80 -26.88 6.76 0.42
N MET A 81 -27.48 6.15 -0.62
CA MET A 81 -28.20 6.90 -1.66
C MET A 81 -29.43 7.65 -1.11
N SER A 82 -30.15 7.07 -0.14
CA SER A 82 -31.31 7.73 0.47
C SER A 82 -30.94 8.86 1.43
N GLU A 83 -29.77 8.78 2.10
CA GLU A 83 -29.34 9.80 3.06
C GLU A 83 -28.62 11.00 2.40
N LEU A 84 -27.92 10.80 1.27
CA LEU A 84 -27.19 11.85 0.55
C LEU A 84 -28.08 12.79 -0.28
N SER A 85 -29.30 12.37 -0.66
CA SER A 85 -30.25 13.28 -1.33
C SER A 85 -30.78 14.41 -0.43
N GLY A 86 -30.62 14.31 0.91
CA GLY A 86 -31.21 15.26 1.86
C GLY A 86 -30.30 16.41 2.33
N ARG A 87 -28.98 16.31 2.13
CA ARG A 87 -28.01 17.33 2.57
C ARG A 87 -26.89 17.40 1.55
N ARG A 88 -26.80 18.50 0.81
CA ARG A 88 -25.79 18.70 -0.24
C ARG A 88 -24.55 19.39 0.35
N PRO A 89 -23.50 18.67 0.78
CA PRO A 89 -22.13 19.19 0.66
C PRO A 89 -21.77 19.17 -0.83
N GLU A 90 -21.07 20.19 -1.32
CA GLU A 90 -20.53 20.23 -2.70
C GLU A 90 -19.76 18.93 -3.00
N PRO A 91 -20.31 17.97 -3.78
CA PRO A 91 -19.73 16.62 -3.92
C PRO A 91 -18.31 16.66 -4.50
N GLY A 92 -18.00 17.67 -5.32
CA GLY A 92 -16.66 17.92 -5.85
C GLY A 92 -15.61 18.23 -4.78
N LEU A 93 -15.96 18.93 -3.69
CA LEU A 93 -15.00 19.25 -2.61
C LEU A 93 -14.67 18.01 -1.77
N VAL A 94 -15.64 17.13 -1.54
CA VAL A 94 -15.43 15.85 -0.86
C VAL A 94 -14.53 14.95 -1.70
N LEU A 95 -14.81 14.85 -3.00
CA LEU A 95 -13.98 14.10 -3.94
C LEU A 95 -12.53 14.62 -3.96
N LEU A 96 -12.33 15.93 -4.06
CA LEU A 96 -10.98 16.53 -4.03
C LEU A 96 -10.25 16.24 -2.71
N ALA A 97 -10.95 16.28 -1.57
CA ALA A 97 -10.36 15.96 -0.28
C ALA A 97 -9.92 14.49 -0.21
N ASP A 98 -10.75 13.57 -0.71
CA ASP A 98 -10.47 12.13 -0.72
C ASP A 98 -9.34 11.78 -1.71
N LEU A 99 -9.33 12.35 -2.92
CA LEU A 99 -8.24 12.19 -3.88
C LEU A 99 -6.91 12.76 -3.35
N ARG A 100 -6.94 13.94 -2.72
CA ARG A 100 -5.74 14.52 -2.09
C ARG A 100 -5.21 13.67 -0.94
N ARG A 101 -6.11 13.08 -0.15
CA ARG A 101 -5.74 12.13 0.92
C ARG A 101 -5.10 10.88 0.33
N LEU A 102 -5.70 10.33 -0.73
CA LEU A 102 -5.20 9.14 -1.40
C LEU A 102 -3.82 9.39 -2.04
N HIS A 103 -3.66 10.50 -2.75
CA HIS A 103 -2.40 10.94 -3.32
C HIS A 103 -1.30 11.08 -2.25
N ARG A 104 -1.60 11.70 -1.09
CA ARG A 104 -0.61 11.82 -0.01
C ARG A 104 -0.23 10.49 0.64
N LYS A 105 -1.10 9.48 0.57
CA LYS A 105 -0.79 8.13 1.07
C LYS A 105 0.06 7.34 0.08
N THR A 106 -0.15 7.52 -1.22
CA THR A 106 0.62 6.84 -2.28
C THR A 106 1.96 7.52 -2.53
N THR A 107 2.01 8.85 -2.44
CA THR A 107 3.23 9.63 -2.64
C THR A 107 4.11 9.49 -1.42
N ARG A 108 4.92 8.43 -1.42
CA ARG A 108 6.10 8.37 -0.57
C ARG A 108 7.13 9.30 -1.20
N ASP A 109 7.56 10.33 -0.48
CA ASP A 109 8.60 11.23 -0.97
C ASP A 109 9.83 10.39 -1.38
N PRO A 110 10.22 10.38 -2.67
CA PRO A 110 11.32 9.58 -3.15
C PRO A 110 12.64 9.94 -2.44
N ALA A 111 12.81 11.18 -1.99
CA ALA A 111 13.97 11.59 -1.20
C ALA A 111 13.99 10.93 0.19
N VAL A 112 12.83 10.72 0.81
CA VAL A 112 12.71 10.03 2.10
C VAL A 112 12.99 8.54 1.94
N VAL A 113 12.50 7.91 0.86
CA VAL A 113 12.82 6.50 0.55
C VAL A 113 14.30 6.32 0.29
N ASP A 114 14.87 7.15 -0.58
CA ASP A 114 16.29 7.09 -0.93
C ASP A 114 17.19 7.36 0.28
N ALA A 115 16.84 8.34 1.13
CA ALA A 115 17.55 8.57 2.39
C ALA A 115 17.45 7.38 3.35
N ALA A 116 16.28 6.74 3.45
CA ALA A 116 16.11 5.55 4.30
C ALA A 116 16.89 4.34 3.76
N LEU A 117 16.87 4.12 2.44
CA LEU A 117 17.65 3.07 1.77
C LEU A 117 19.16 3.31 1.93
N ARG A 118 19.64 4.55 1.75
CA ARG A 118 21.05 4.91 1.98
C ARG A 118 21.47 4.72 3.44
N ARG A 119 20.65 5.11 4.42
CA ARG A 119 20.93 4.85 5.85
C ARG A 119 20.97 3.36 6.15
N ALA A 120 20.02 2.59 5.60
CA ALA A 120 20.00 1.14 5.73
C ALA A 120 21.24 0.50 5.09
N TRP A 121 21.66 0.96 3.92
CA TRP A 121 22.88 0.53 3.24
C TRP A 121 24.13 0.85 4.07
N ASN A 122 24.32 2.09 4.49
CA ASN A 122 25.47 2.52 5.29
C ASN A 122 25.57 1.77 6.62
N ALA A 123 24.43 1.51 7.27
CA ALA A 123 24.37 0.71 8.49
C ALA A 123 24.66 -0.80 8.25
N CYS A 124 24.60 -1.28 7.01
CA CYS A 124 25.05 -2.64 6.64
C CYS A 124 26.51 -2.64 6.18
N ALA A 125 26.96 -1.59 5.50
CA ALA A 125 28.33 -1.45 4.99
C ALA A 125 29.39 -1.46 6.10
N GLY A 126 29.06 -1.01 7.31
CA GLY A 126 29.96 -0.98 8.47
C GLY A 126 30.10 -2.30 9.25
N VAL A 127 29.32 -3.34 8.91
CA VAL A 127 29.38 -4.64 9.62
C VAL A 127 29.99 -5.69 8.70
N PRO A 128 31.18 -6.26 9.03
CA PRO A 128 31.77 -7.33 8.23
C PRO A 128 30.92 -8.60 8.30
N CYS A 129 30.90 -9.36 7.21
CA CYS A 129 30.13 -10.61 7.12
C CYS A 129 30.62 -11.63 8.15
N SER A 130 29.72 -12.16 8.99
CA SER A 130 30.07 -13.13 10.04
C SER A 130 30.59 -14.46 9.50
N LYS A 131 30.38 -14.77 8.22
CA LYS A 131 30.82 -16.01 7.56
C LYS A 131 32.22 -15.92 6.93
N CYS A 132 32.66 -14.73 6.52
CA CYS A 132 33.92 -14.58 5.76
C CYS A 132 34.79 -13.39 6.19
N GLY A 133 34.35 -12.55 7.12
CA GLY A 133 35.12 -11.40 7.63
C GLY A 133 35.27 -10.23 6.64
N VAL A 134 34.75 -10.38 5.42
CA VAL A 134 34.88 -9.39 4.35
C VAL A 134 33.93 -8.20 4.61
N PRO A 135 34.33 -6.94 4.29
CA PRO A 135 33.43 -5.80 4.33
C PRO A 135 32.20 -6.02 3.45
N ALA A 136 31.02 -5.66 3.96
CA ALA A 136 29.73 -5.95 3.29
C ALA A 136 29.61 -5.40 1.85
N TRP A 137 30.38 -4.39 1.48
CA TRP A 137 30.40 -3.83 0.13
C TRP A 137 31.03 -4.75 -0.93
N GLN A 138 31.94 -5.66 -0.55
CA GLN A 138 32.55 -6.61 -1.50
C GLN A 138 31.66 -7.82 -1.81
N CYS A 139 30.77 -8.22 -0.89
CA CYS A 139 29.83 -9.32 -1.13
C CYS A 139 28.73 -8.96 -2.14
N CYS A 140 28.33 -7.68 -2.25
CA CYS A 140 27.26 -7.25 -3.17
C CYS A 140 27.72 -7.07 -4.63
N ARG A 141 29.02 -7.19 -4.95
CA ARG A 141 29.51 -7.09 -6.33
C ARG A 141 29.66 -8.46 -7.02
N ALA A 142 29.51 -9.55 -6.26
CA ALA A 142 29.72 -10.92 -6.73
C ALA A 142 28.43 -11.75 -6.83
N ALA A 143 27.26 -11.16 -6.58
CA ALA A 143 25.93 -11.77 -6.72
C ALA A 143 25.06 -10.88 -7.60
#